data_AF-A0A382WWR4-F1
#
_entry.id   AF-A0A382WWR4-F1
#
_cell.length_a   1.000
_cell.length_b   1.000
_cell.length_c   1.000
_cell.angle_alpha   90.00
_cell.angle_beta   90.00
_cell.angle_gamma   90.00
#
_symmetry.space_group_name_H-M   'P 1'
#
loop_
_entity.id
_entity.type
_entity.pdbx_description
1 polymer ?
#
loop_
_entity_poly.entity_id
_entity_poly.type
_entity_poly.pdbx_seq_one_letter_code
_entity_poly.pdbx_strand_id
1 'polypeptide(L)'
;MERSVHYQEQDPGFRWIKDDDVAINSDGPLDSDRTLTPNVVKMDGGYRMYYHGFGPDRPNPDSKGYILSAFSTDAQHWEKEPGLRMDAGGEGAAHYIWSPDVIPLEDGRYRMYYEGKTEQEAGTKATIVSAISSDGLKWEREPGVRLQAPGVSYLAPRCLYLEGGASHRFRLYASAYPYPDLEVPPGAFTNRNIVSAVSEDG
;
A
#
# COMPACT_ATOMS: atom_id res chain seq x y z
N MET A 1 6.63 18.64 -22.91
CA MET A 1 6.78 18.85 -21.45
C MET A 1 5.80 17.89 -20.81
N GLU A 2 6.29 16.86 -20.14
CA GLU A 2 5.44 15.94 -19.37
C GLU A 2 4.74 16.75 -18.27
N ARG A 3 3.42 16.70 -18.27
CA ARG A 3 2.60 17.40 -17.28
C ARG A 3 2.54 16.47 -16.08
N SER A 4 3.23 16.81 -15.00
CA SER A 4 3.16 16.03 -13.76
C SER A 4 1.68 15.83 -13.37
N VAL A 5 1.31 14.63 -12.93
CA VAL A 5 -0.08 14.33 -12.50
C VAL A 5 -0.38 14.80 -11.07
N HIS A 6 0.65 15.16 -10.30
CA HIS A 6 0.55 15.73 -8.96
C HIS A 6 1.56 16.88 -8.80
N TYR A 7 1.25 18.05 -9.35
CA TYR A 7 2.00 19.27 -9.08
C TYR A 7 1.04 20.40 -8.71
N GLN A 8 1.52 21.32 -7.90
CA GLN A 8 0.84 22.57 -7.61
C GLN A 8 1.59 23.68 -8.34
N GLU A 9 0.88 24.52 -9.10
CA GLU A 9 1.47 25.63 -9.86
C GLU A 9 2.02 26.73 -8.96
N GLN A 10 1.51 26.83 -7.74
CA GLN A 10 1.98 27.72 -6.69
C GLN A 10 2.49 26.86 -5.53
N ASP A 11 3.72 27.10 -5.09
CA ASP A 11 4.23 26.55 -3.84
C ASP A 11 3.60 27.34 -2.68
N PRO A 12 2.63 26.79 -1.94
CA PRO A 12 2.01 27.49 -0.81
C PRO A 12 2.97 27.61 0.39
N GLY A 13 4.19 27.05 0.28
CA GLY A 13 5.20 26.98 1.31
C GLY A 13 5.26 25.60 1.97
N PHE A 14 6.16 25.47 2.94
CA PHE A 14 6.47 24.21 3.63
C PHE A 14 5.72 24.04 4.97
N ARG A 15 4.90 25.03 5.36
CA ARG A 15 4.22 25.01 6.66
C ARG A 15 2.92 24.21 6.57
N TRP A 16 2.91 23.07 7.25
CA TRP A 16 1.72 22.27 7.44
C TRP A 16 0.88 22.83 8.59
N ILE A 17 -0.40 23.05 8.36
CA ILE A 17 -1.39 23.33 9.40
C ILE A 17 -2.19 22.05 9.55
N LYS A 18 -2.21 21.48 10.75
CA LYS A 18 -3.03 20.31 11.03
C LYS A 18 -4.50 20.73 11.09
N ASP A 19 -5.37 19.98 10.40
CA ASP A 19 -6.82 20.07 10.55
C ASP A 19 -7.25 19.88 12.01
N ASP A 20 -8.30 20.61 12.39
CA ASP A 20 -8.87 20.57 13.74
C ASP A 20 -9.33 19.16 14.12
N ASP A 21 -9.84 18.40 13.14
CA ASP A 21 -10.35 17.05 13.30
C ASP A 21 -9.41 15.96 12.72
N VAL A 22 -9.80 14.70 12.92
CA VAL A 22 -9.19 13.54 12.25
C VAL A 22 -9.88 13.29 10.91
N ALA A 23 -9.13 12.92 9.88
CA ALA A 23 -9.71 12.59 8.57
C ALA A 23 -10.52 11.28 8.62
N ILE A 24 -9.96 10.25 9.26
CA ILE A 24 -10.63 8.97 9.52
C ILE A 24 -10.33 8.56 10.95
N ASN A 25 -11.37 8.16 11.68
CA ASN A 25 -11.26 7.71 13.06
C ASN A 25 -11.04 6.19 13.15
N SER A 26 -10.42 5.72 14.24
CA SER A 26 -10.20 4.29 14.54
C SER A 26 -11.33 3.78 15.43
N ASP A 27 -12.57 3.85 14.96
CA ASP A 27 -13.78 3.61 15.76
C ASP A 27 -14.77 2.63 15.10
N GLY A 28 -14.43 2.13 13.92
CA GLY A 28 -15.27 1.18 13.20
C GLY A 28 -15.00 -0.25 13.64
N PRO A 29 -15.97 -1.16 13.45
CA PRO A 29 -15.83 -2.57 13.82
C PRO A 29 -14.66 -3.28 13.09
N LEU A 30 -14.26 -2.74 11.94
CA LEU A 30 -13.18 -3.27 11.10
C LEU A 30 -11.85 -2.55 11.29
N ASP A 31 -11.77 -1.45 12.05
CA ASP A 31 -10.54 -0.65 12.15
C ASP A 31 -10.31 -0.02 13.54
N SER A 32 -11.06 -0.45 14.56
CA SER A 32 -10.94 0.09 15.92
C SER A 32 -9.56 -0.09 16.55
N ASP A 33 -8.82 -1.12 16.13
CA ASP A 33 -7.53 -1.44 16.72
C ASP A 33 -6.40 -0.75 15.97
N ARG A 34 -6.48 -0.68 14.63
CA ARG A 34 -5.46 -0.05 13.77
C ARG A 34 -6.05 0.55 12.49
N THR A 35 -5.60 1.77 12.20
CA THR A 35 -5.94 2.53 10.98
C THR A 35 -4.66 3.20 10.49
N LEU A 36 -3.97 2.57 9.55
CA LEU A 36 -2.57 2.90 9.22
C LEU A 36 -2.31 2.96 7.72
N THR A 37 -1.17 3.52 7.34
CA THR A 37 -0.59 3.50 5.99
C THR A 37 -1.58 3.93 4.89
N PRO A 38 -2.09 5.18 4.92
CA PRO A 38 -3.02 5.66 3.91
C PRO A 38 -2.35 5.83 2.55
N ASN A 39 -3.07 5.48 1.50
CA ASN A 39 -2.75 5.79 0.11
C ASN A 39 -3.98 6.38 -0.57
N VAL A 40 -3.85 7.59 -1.10
CA VAL A 40 -4.96 8.30 -1.74
C VAL A 40 -4.75 8.31 -3.24
N VAL A 41 -5.77 7.91 -3.99
CA VAL A 41 -5.78 7.99 -5.46
C VAL A 41 -6.96 8.82 -5.93
N LYS A 42 -6.74 9.66 -6.94
CA LYS A 42 -7.82 10.39 -7.62
C LYS A 42 -8.66 9.38 -8.42
N MET A 43 -9.97 9.50 -8.31
CA MET A 43 -10.93 8.67 -9.04
C MET A 43 -12.06 9.54 -9.62
N ASP A 44 -12.96 8.93 -10.38
CA ASP A 44 -14.15 9.63 -10.86
C ASP A 44 -14.97 10.20 -9.69
N GLY A 45 -15.39 11.45 -9.81
CA GLY A 45 -16.13 12.18 -8.79
C GLY A 45 -15.38 12.55 -7.50
N GLY A 46 -14.12 12.13 -7.29
CA GLY A 46 -13.47 12.37 -6.00
C GLY A 46 -12.10 11.72 -5.82
N TYR A 47 -11.87 11.21 -4.61
CA TYR A 47 -10.65 10.58 -4.15
C TYR A 47 -11.03 9.36 -3.31
N ARG A 48 -10.26 8.28 -3.45
CA ARG A 48 -10.39 7.12 -2.58
C ARG A 48 -9.09 6.93 -1.81
N MET A 49 -9.20 6.83 -0.50
CA MET A 49 -8.13 6.44 0.40
C MET A 49 -8.22 4.93 0.62
N TYR A 50 -7.12 4.22 0.39
CA TYR A 50 -6.93 2.85 0.83
C TYR A 50 -6.03 2.85 2.05
N TYR A 51 -6.37 2.07 3.06
CA TYR A 51 -5.61 2.05 4.30
C TYR A 51 -5.66 0.66 4.94
N HIS A 52 -4.68 0.39 5.79
CA HIS A 52 -4.64 -0.81 6.62
C HIS A 52 -5.67 -0.69 7.74
N GLY A 53 -6.55 -1.69 7.85
CA GLY A 53 -7.52 -1.85 8.93
C GLY A 53 -7.22 -3.08 9.78
N PHE A 54 -7.55 -2.99 11.06
CA PHE A 54 -7.63 -4.12 11.98
C PHE A 54 -8.66 -3.85 13.06
N GLY A 55 -9.51 -4.83 13.35
CA GLY A 55 -10.56 -4.72 14.36
C GLY A 55 -11.17 -6.07 14.75
N PRO A 56 -12.10 -6.06 15.72
CA PRO A 56 -12.72 -7.26 16.26
C PRO A 56 -13.60 -7.99 15.25
N ASP A 57 -14.25 -7.27 14.32
CA ASP A 57 -15.20 -7.85 13.35
C ASP A 57 -14.50 -8.30 12.06
N ARG A 58 -13.20 -8.56 12.12
CA ARG A 58 -12.45 -9.07 10.97
C ARG A 58 -13.08 -10.37 10.45
N PRO A 59 -13.41 -10.47 9.14
CA PRO A 59 -14.06 -11.66 8.59
C PRO A 59 -13.19 -12.91 8.69
N ASN A 60 -11.88 -12.76 8.44
CA ASN A 60 -10.91 -13.83 8.61
C ASN A 60 -10.22 -13.70 9.98
N PRO A 61 -10.47 -14.62 10.93
CA PRO A 61 -9.89 -14.53 12.27
C PRO A 61 -8.36 -14.70 12.27
N ASP A 62 -7.81 -15.40 11.28
CA ASP A 62 -6.37 -15.66 11.11
C ASP A 62 -5.64 -14.48 10.44
N SER A 63 -6.39 -13.59 9.78
CA SER A 63 -5.83 -12.38 9.20
C SER A 63 -5.45 -11.39 10.29
N LYS A 64 -4.21 -10.91 10.21
CA LYS A 64 -3.65 -9.94 11.16
C LYS A 64 -3.55 -8.53 10.57
N GLY A 65 -4.23 -8.30 9.44
CA GLY A 65 -4.32 -7.03 8.74
C GLY A 65 -4.96 -7.17 7.36
N TYR A 66 -5.81 -6.22 7.01
CA TYR A 66 -6.52 -6.15 5.72
C TYR A 66 -6.56 -4.70 5.21
N ILE A 67 -7.03 -4.51 3.98
CA ILE A 67 -7.17 -3.19 3.37
C ILE A 67 -8.65 -2.78 3.34
N LEU A 68 -8.91 -1.59 3.85
CA LEU A 68 -10.20 -0.89 3.81
C LEU A 68 -10.10 0.32 2.88
N SER A 69 -11.22 1.00 2.69
CA SER A 69 -11.24 2.26 1.97
C SER A 69 -12.19 3.29 2.55
N ALA A 70 -11.93 4.55 2.20
CA ALA A 70 -12.81 5.68 2.44
C ALA A 70 -12.84 6.56 1.19
N PHE A 71 -13.97 7.22 0.95
CA PHE A 71 -14.17 8.09 -0.21
C PHE A 71 -14.36 9.54 0.22
N SER A 72 -13.92 10.46 -0.64
CA SER A 72 -14.11 11.90 -0.45
C SER A 72 -14.26 12.59 -1.79
N THR A 73 -15.19 13.53 -1.91
CA THR A 73 -15.34 14.36 -3.12
C THR A 73 -14.40 15.57 -3.12
N ASP A 74 -13.93 15.99 -1.94
CA ASP A 74 -13.18 17.24 -1.72
C ASP A 74 -11.79 17.05 -1.07
N ALA A 75 -11.44 15.82 -0.71
CA ALA A 75 -10.26 15.42 0.06
C ALA A 75 -10.19 16.00 1.50
N GLN A 76 -11.25 16.63 1.98
CA GLN A 76 -11.37 17.17 3.34
C GLN A 76 -12.24 16.27 4.21
N HIS A 77 -13.39 15.85 3.69
CA HIS A 77 -14.34 15.00 4.42
C HIS A 77 -14.31 13.58 3.85
N TRP A 78 -14.01 12.61 4.71
CA TRP A 78 -13.85 11.22 4.30
C TRP A 78 -14.92 10.32 4.92
N GLU A 79 -15.58 9.51 4.08
CA GLU A 79 -16.59 8.55 4.48
C GLU A 79 -16.05 7.13 4.33
N LYS A 80 -16.06 6.33 5.40
CA LYS A 80 -15.65 4.91 5.34
C LYS A 80 -16.58 4.15 4.40
N GLU A 81 -16.00 3.42 3.46
CA GLU A 81 -16.76 2.57 2.54
C GLU A 81 -16.99 1.18 3.15
N PRO A 82 -18.18 0.58 3.01
CA PRO A 82 -18.52 -0.66 3.67
C PRO A 82 -17.76 -1.87 3.10
N GLY A 83 -17.27 -2.73 3.99
CA GLY A 83 -16.60 -3.98 3.64
C GLY A 83 -15.12 -3.82 3.30
N LEU A 84 -14.44 -4.95 3.17
CA LEU A 84 -13.01 -5.01 2.88
C LEU A 84 -12.76 -4.78 1.39
N ARG A 85 -11.62 -4.15 1.09
CA ARG A 85 -11.06 -4.13 -0.27
C ARG A 85 -10.26 -5.39 -0.54
N MET A 86 -9.44 -5.80 0.43
CA MET A 86 -8.59 -6.98 0.37
C MET A 86 -8.40 -7.54 1.77
N ASP A 87 -8.18 -8.85 1.87
CA ASP A 87 -7.79 -9.53 3.11
C ASP A 87 -6.44 -10.25 2.93
N ALA A 88 -5.81 -10.73 4.00
CA ALA A 88 -4.65 -11.60 3.90
C ALA A 88 -5.01 -12.95 3.24
N GLY A 89 -4.03 -13.56 2.59
CA GLY A 89 -4.16 -14.85 1.91
C GLY A 89 -3.35 -14.91 0.61
N GLY A 90 -3.02 -16.14 0.21
CA GLY A 90 -2.26 -16.42 -1.01
C GLY A 90 -0.75 -16.40 -0.82
N GLU A 91 -0.03 -16.62 -1.91
CA GLU A 91 1.43 -16.64 -1.96
C GLU A 91 1.99 -15.27 -1.53
N GLY A 92 3.03 -15.26 -0.67
CA GLY A 92 3.69 -14.04 -0.20
C GLY A 92 2.89 -13.18 0.78
N ALA A 93 1.61 -13.47 1.02
CA ALA A 93 0.70 -12.63 1.79
C ALA A 93 -0.24 -13.41 2.73
N ALA A 94 0.17 -14.60 3.18
CA ALA A 94 -0.73 -15.55 3.82
C ALA A 94 -1.38 -15.05 5.12
N HIS A 95 -0.70 -14.19 5.89
CA HIS A 95 -1.13 -13.84 7.26
C HIS A 95 -1.37 -12.34 7.47
N TYR A 96 -0.73 -11.46 6.70
CA TYR A 96 -0.93 -10.00 6.81
C TYR A 96 -0.85 -9.32 5.44
N ILE A 97 -1.64 -8.25 5.27
CA ILE A 97 -1.46 -7.28 4.18
C ILE A 97 -1.50 -5.83 4.67
N TRP A 98 -0.53 -5.03 4.22
CA TRP A 98 -0.22 -3.70 4.76
C TRP A 98 0.18 -2.75 3.63
N SER A 99 0.28 -1.45 3.94
CA SER A 99 0.93 -0.45 3.09
C SER A 99 0.49 -0.49 1.61
N PRO A 100 -0.81 -0.32 1.31
CA PRO A 100 -1.29 -0.35 -0.06
C PRO A 100 -0.72 0.84 -0.85
N ASP A 101 -0.41 0.63 -2.12
CA ASP A 101 -0.10 1.67 -3.08
C ASP A 101 -0.85 1.39 -4.38
N VAL A 102 -1.85 2.23 -4.66
CA VAL A 102 -2.75 2.06 -5.79
C VAL A 102 -2.38 3.01 -6.91
N ILE A 103 -2.22 2.47 -8.12
CA ILE A 103 -2.02 3.23 -9.34
C ILE A 103 -3.15 2.96 -10.35
N PRO A 104 -3.61 3.99 -11.08
CA PRO A 104 -4.45 3.79 -12.25
C PRO A 104 -3.64 3.18 -13.40
N LEU A 105 -4.29 2.36 -14.22
CA LEU A 105 -3.74 1.77 -15.44
C LEU A 105 -4.38 2.40 -16.68
N GLU A 106 -3.70 2.33 -17.82
CA GLU A 106 -4.16 2.92 -19.09
C GLU A 106 -5.50 2.35 -19.60
N ASP A 107 -5.81 1.11 -19.23
CA ASP A 107 -7.06 0.44 -19.61
C ASP A 107 -8.24 0.77 -18.68
N GLY A 108 -8.05 1.72 -17.76
CA GLY A 108 -9.07 2.16 -16.80
C GLY A 108 -9.17 1.30 -15.55
N ARG A 109 -8.39 0.22 -15.43
CA ARG A 109 -8.29 -0.55 -14.20
C ARG A 109 -7.36 0.13 -13.19
N TYR A 110 -7.29 -0.42 -12.00
CA TYR A 110 -6.37 -0.05 -10.94
C TYR A 110 -5.53 -1.24 -10.54
N ARG A 111 -4.24 -1.03 -10.25
CA ARG A 111 -3.39 -2.03 -9.61
C ARG A 111 -2.97 -1.54 -8.23
N MET A 112 -3.12 -2.39 -7.23
CA MET A 112 -2.61 -2.19 -5.89
C MET A 112 -1.36 -3.02 -5.73
N TYR A 113 -0.23 -2.38 -5.41
CA TYR A 113 0.91 -3.07 -4.82
C TYR A 113 0.79 -2.97 -3.31
N TYR A 114 1.03 -4.07 -2.60
CA TYR A 114 0.91 -4.06 -1.16
C TYR A 114 1.93 -5.01 -0.54
N GLU A 115 2.24 -4.72 0.71
CA GLU A 115 3.11 -5.53 1.53
C GLU A 115 2.35 -6.77 1.99
N GLY A 116 2.76 -7.94 1.50
CA GLY A 116 2.28 -9.24 1.96
C GLY A 116 3.25 -9.83 2.99
N LYS A 117 2.72 -10.45 4.05
CA LYS A 117 3.54 -11.16 5.03
C LYS A 117 3.09 -12.59 5.27
N THR A 118 4.07 -13.47 5.39
CA THR A 118 3.90 -14.88 5.71
C THR A 118 4.76 -15.25 6.91
N GLU A 119 4.13 -15.80 7.95
CA GLU A 119 4.83 -16.37 9.10
C GLU A 119 5.59 -17.64 8.67
N GLN A 120 6.84 -17.76 9.11
CA GLN A 120 7.69 -18.93 8.91
C GLN A 120 8.43 -19.24 10.21
N GLU A 121 9.11 -20.38 10.26
CA GLU A 121 9.89 -20.81 11.44
C GLU A 121 10.92 -19.75 11.89
N ALA A 122 11.61 -19.12 10.93
CA ALA A 122 12.61 -18.09 11.19
C ALA A 122 12.01 -16.69 11.44
N GLY A 123 10.68 -16.56 11.52
CA GLY A 123 9.97 -15.30 11.71
C GLY A 123 9.12 -14.90 10.51
N THR A 124 8.64 -13.65 10.48
CA THR A 124 7.70 -13.19 9.44
C THR A 124 8.44 -12.61 8.23
N LYS A 125 8.28 -13.27 7.07
CA LYS A 125 8.82 -12.81 5.78
C LYS A 125 7.85 -11.84 5.15
N ALA A 126 8.35 -10.70 4.65
CA ALA A 126 7.56 -9.75 3.87
C ALA A 126 7.99 -9.72 2.40
N THR A 127 7.01 -9.60 1.52
CA THR A 127 7.18 -9.49 0.07
C THR A 127 6.26 -8.42 -0.47
N ILE A 128 6.51 -7.94 -1.70
CA ILE A 128 5.53 -7.10 -2.40
C ILE A 128 4.73 -7.98 -3.35
N VAL A 129 3.42 -7.91 -3.23
CA VAL A 129 2.45 -8.62 -4.07
C VAL A 129 1.49 -7.59 -4.69
N SER A 130 0.61 -8.04 -5.59
CA SER A 130 -0.33 -7.14 -6.25
C SER A 130 -1.74 -7.71 -6.38
N ALA A 131 -2.68 -6.81 -6.62
CA ALA A 131 -4.07 -7.10 -6.95
C ALA A 131 -4.57 -6.10 -7.99
N ILE A 132 -5.57 -6.50 -8.77
CA ILE A 132 -6.18 -5.68 -9.81
C ILE A 132 -7.65 -5.45 -9.53
N SER A 133 -8.17 -4.30 -9.96
CA SER A 133 -9.58 -3.94 -9.80
C SER A 133 -10.07 -3.13 -11.00
N SER A 134 -11.30 -3.36 -11.43
CA SER A 134 -11.96 -2.55 -12.46
C SER A 134 -12.77 -1.38 -11.89
N ASP A 135 -13.10 -1.40 -10.59
CA ASP A 135 -13.98 -0.42 -9.93
C ASP A 135 -13.34 0.26 -8.70
N GLY A 136 -12.14 -0.18 -8.31
CA GLY A 136 -11.44 0.25 -7.10
C GLY A 136 -12.04 -0.28 -5.79
N LEU A 137 -13.13 -1.06 -5.85
CA LEU A 137 -13.82 -1.58 -4.68
C LEU A 137 -13.62 -3.08 -4.52
N LYS A 138 -13.68 -3.84 -5.61
CA LYS A 138 -13.47 -5.28 -5.63
C LYS A 138 -12.11 -5.58 -6.23
N TRP A 139 -11.28 -6.28 -5.47
CA TRP A 139 -9.91 -6.54 -5.83
C TRP A 139 -9.67 -8.03 -6.01
N GLU A 140 -8.94 -8.37 -7.07
CA GLU A 140 -8.55 -9.73 -7.40
C GLU A 140 -7.03 -9.85 -7.26
N ARG A 141 -6.57 -10.79 -6.44
CA ARG A 141 -5.13 -11.06 -6.29
C ARG A 141 -4.55 -11.50 -7.62
N GLU A 142 -3.42 -10.91 -8.00
CA GLU A 142 -2.67 -11.37 -9.16
C GLU A 142 -1.73 -12.50 -8.74
N PRO A 143 -1.53 -13.53 -9.59
CA PRO A 143 -0.65 -14.65 -9.26
C PRO A 143 0.82 -14.23 -9.18
N GLY A 144 1.57 -14.85 -8.27
CA GLY A 144 3.00 -14.62 -8.08
C GLY A 144 3.35 -13.35 -7.28
N VAL A 145 4.62 -13.24 -6.94
CA VAL A 145 5.18 -12.17 -6.11
C VAL A 145 5.90 -11.13 -7.00
N ARG A 146 5.73 -9.83 -6.71
CA ARG A 146 6.33 -8.73 -7.48
C ARG A 146 7.75 -8.40 -7.05
N LEU A 147 8.04 -8.50 -5.75
CA LEU A 147 9.38 -8.30 -5.22
C LEU A 147 9.67 -9.25 -4.06
N GLN A 148 10.67 -10.11 -4.25
CA GLN A 148 11.19 -11.03 -3.25
C GLN A 148 12.66 -11.36 -3.50
N ALA A 149 13.36 -11.74 -2.44
CA ALA A 149 14.71 -12.27 -2.51
C ALA A 149 14.99 -13.16 -1.29
N PRO A 150 15.87 -14.17 -1.44
CA PRO A 150 16.41 -14.91 -0.30
C PRO A 150 17.04 -13.93 0.69
N GLY A 151 16.77 -14.10 1.98
CA GLY A 151 17.41 -13.29 3.01
C GLY A 151 16.96 -11.82 3.13
N VAL A 152 16.00 -11.35 2.32
CA VAL A 152 15.53 -9.95 2.35
C VAL A 152 14.02 -9.87 2.35
N SER A 153 13.46 -9.08 3.25
CA SER A 153 12.03 -8.76 3.25
C SER A 153 11.79 -7.35 2.73
N TYR A 154 10.67 -7.16 2.05
CA TYR A 154 10.29 -5.89 1.42
C TYR A 154 8.99 -5.33 1.99
N LEU A 155 8.94 -4.04 2.27
CA LEU A 155 7.84 -3.32 2.92
C LEU A 155 7.52 -2.01 2.19
N ALA A 156 6.36 -1.44 2.50
CA ALA A 156 5.98 -0.08 2.11
C ALA A 156 6.25 0.22 0.62
N PRO A 157 5.59 -0.50 -0.31
CA PRO A 157 5.78 -0.28 -1.73
C PRO A 157 5.33 1.13 -2.14
N ARG A 158 6.02 1.68 -3.14
CA ARG A 158 5.60 2.88 -3.86
C ARG A 158 5.92 2.71 -5.34
N CYS A 159 4.90 2.62 -6.18
CA CYS A 159 5.03 2.44 -7.61
C CYS A 159 4.82 3.77 -8.34
N LEU A 160 5.67 4.01 -9.34
CA LEU A 160 5.49 5.08 -10.32
C LEU A 160 5.29 4.45 -11.69
N TYR A 161 4.29 4.95 -12.41
CA TYR A 161 4.19 4.77 -13.86
C TYR A 161 5.05 5.83 -14.54
N LEU A 162 5.90 5.41 -15.47
CA LEU A 162 6.83 6.27 -16.22
C LEU A 162 6.31 6.41 -17.65
N GLU A 163 5.80 7.60 -17.99
CA GLU A 163 5.42 7.92 -19.37
C GLU A 163 6.68 8.10 -20.24
N GLY A 164 6.64 7.63 -21.50
CA GLY A 164 7.62 7.99 -22.54
C GLY A 164 9.03 7.39 -22.44
N GLY A 165 9.41 6.54 -23.40
CA GLY A 165 10.81 6.32 -23.81
C GLY A 165 11.77 5.62 -22.83
N ALA A 166 11.36 5.31 -21.60
CA ALA A 166 12.12 4.45 -20.71
C ALA A 166 12.07 2.98 -21.17
N SER A 167 13.12 2.19 -20.92
CA SER A 167 13.11 0.73 -21.15
C SER A 167 12.35 -0.05 -20.07
N HIS A 168 11.43 0.62 -19.38
CA HIS A 168 10.56 0.11 -18.32
C HIS A 168 9.46 1.12 -18.02
N ARG A 169 8.21 0.67 -18.10
CA ARG A 169 7.01 1.48 -17.78
C ARG A 169 6.73 1.67 -16.29
N PHE A 170 7.27 0.82 -15.42
CA PHE A 170 7.02 0.86 -13.98
C PHE A 170 8.33 0.94 -13.20
N ARG A 171 8.33 1.75 -12.14
CA ARG A 171 9.37 1.76 -11.12
C ARG A 171 8.76 1.59 -9.74
N LEU A 172 9.14 0.52 -9.06
CA LEU A 172 8.70 0.21 -7.71
C LEU A 172 9.83 0.55 -6.73
N TYR A 173 9.52 1.30 -5.68
CA TYR A 173 10.38 1.51 -4.52
C TYR A 173 9.83 0.72 -3.34
N ALA A 174 10.71 0.22 -2.48
CA ALA A 174 10.32 -0.49 -1.26
C ALA A 174 11.41 -0.35 -0.19
N SER A 175 11.02 -0.40 1.08
CA SER A 175 11.98 -0.64 2.16
C SER A 175 12.44 -2.09 2.11
N ALA A 176 13.74 -2.33 2.23
CA ALA A 176 14.37 -3.64 2.28
C ALA A 176 15.04 -3.83 3.64
N TYR A 177 14.82 -4.98 4.28
CA TYR A 177 15.46 -5.34 5.55
C TYR A 177 15.93 -6.81 5.53
N PRO A 178 17.01 -7.15 6.25
CA PRO A 178 17.45 -8.53 6.37
C PRO A 178 16.36 -9.44 6.94
N TYR A 179 16.30 -10.67 6.44
CA TYR A 179 15.42 -11.72 6.94
C TYR A 179 16.21 -13.02 7.14
N PRO A 180 16.15 -13.69 8.30
CA PRO A 180 15.38 -13.29 9.49
C PRO A 180 15.85 -11.95 10.06
N ASP A 181 14.96 -11.28 10.79
CA ASP A 181 15.35 -10.05 11.49
C ASP A 181 16.33 -10.42 12.60
N LEU A 182 17.50 -9.80 12.60
CA LEU A 182 18.56 -10.09 13.56
C LEU A 182 18.60 -8.96 14.57
N GLU A 183 18.66 -9.31 15.85
CA GLU A 183 18.98 -8.34 16.90
C GLU A 183 20.38 -7.79 16.65
N VAL A 184 20.45 -6.47 16.44
CA VAL A 184 21.69 -5.74 16.21
C VAL A 184 21.85 -4.69 17.31
N PRO A 185 23.07 -4.48 17.84
CA PRO A 185 23.30 -3.47 18.86
C PRO A 185 22.89 -2.06 18.39
N PRO A 186 22.46 -1.18 19.31
CA PRO A 186 22.18 0.21 18.97
C PRO A 186 23.37 0.89 18.25
N GLY A 187 23.08 1.57 17.13
CA GLY A 187 24.10 2.25 16.32
C GLY A 187 24.84 1.36 15.32
N ALA A 188 24.59 0.05 15.30
CA ALA A 188 25.13 -0.83 14.27
C ALA A 188 24.46 -0.57 12.91
N PHE A 189 25.22 -0.78 11.83
CA PHE A 189 24.65 -0.81 10.48
C PHE A 189 23.69 -2.00 10.37
N THR A 190 22.42 -1.72 10.06
CA THR A 190 21.35 -2.73 10.09
C THR A 190 20.96 -3.25 8.70
N ASN A 191 21.62 -2.74 7.64
CA ASN A 191 21.30 -3.03 6.24
C ASN A 191 19.81 -2.83 5.88
N ARG A 192 19.17 -1.86 6.54
CA ARG A 192 17.80 -1.42 6.25
C ARG A 192 17.87 -0.25 5.27
N ASN A 193 17.38 -0.46 4.05
CA ASN A 193 17.57 0.47 2.93
C ASN A 193 16.24 0.74 2.22
N ILE A 194 16.20 1.77 1.38
CA ILE A 194 15.19 1.91 0.33
C ILE A 194 15.82 1.38 -0.96
N VAL A 195 15.15 0.43 -1.61
CA VAL A 195 15.56 -0.14 -2.89
C VAL A 195 14.57 0.25 -3.97
N SER A 196 14.94 0.01 -5.24
CA SER A 196 14.02 0.13 -6.36
C SER A 196 14.14 -1.05 -7.31
N ALA A 197 13.04 -1.36 -8.01
CA ALA A 197 12.93 -2.35 -9.07
C ALA A 197 12.19 -1.72 -10.26
N VAL A 198 12.37 -2.30 -11.45
CA VAL A 198 11.72 -1.83 -12.67
C VAL A 198 10.97 -2.98 -13.32
N SER A 199 9.85 -2.66 -13.98
CA SER A 199 9.07 -3.62 -14.75
C SER A 199 8.48 -2.97 -15.99
N GLU A 200 8.22 -3.78 -17.01
CA GLU A 200 7.49 -3.35 -18.22
C GLU A 200 5.99 -3.58 -18.09
N ASP A 201 5.56 -4.55 -17.28
CA ASP A 201 4.16 -4.95 -17.11
C ASP A 201 3.61 -4.69 -15.72
N GLY A 202 4.48 -4.28 -14.78
CA GLY A 202 4.13 -3.88 -13.42
C GLY A 202 4.08 -5.03 -12.44
#